data_AF-A0A2P5K1Y4-F1
#
_entry.id   AF-A0A2P5K1Y4-F1
#
_cell.length_a   1.000
_cell.length_b   1.000
_cell.length_c   1.000
_cell.angle_alpha   90.00
_cell.angle_beta   90.00
_cell.angle_gamma   90.00
#
_symmetry.space_group_name_H-M   'P 1'
#
loop_
_entity.id
_entity.type
_entity.pdbx_description
1 polymer ?
#
loop_
_entity_poly.entity_id
_entity_poly.type
_entity_poly.pdbx_seq_one_letter_code
_entity_poly.pdbx_strand_id
1 'polypeptide(L)' 'MKREPKSEARRWLLQAKHDLDDANFSLEGERFNLACFLSQQAAEKALKGHSRYAMK' A
#
# COMPACT_ATOMS: atom_id res chain seq x y z
N MET A 1 -21.87 -0.06 2.06
CA MET A 1 -21.98 -1.48 1.66
C MET A 1 -20.66 -2.20 1.93
N LYS A 2 -20.70 -3.40 2.51
CA LYS A 2 -19.51 -4.22 2.78
C LYS A 2 -19.03 -4.81 1.44
N ARG A 3 -17.78 -4.60 1.06
CA ARG A 3 -17.21 -5.15 -0.18
C ARG A 3 -16.72 -6.58 0.04
N GLU A 4 -16.73 -7.38 -1.03
CA GLU A 4 -16.22 -8.75 -1.02
C GLU A 4 -14.74 -8.80 -0.59
N PRO A 5 -14.31 -9.75 0.25
CA PRO A 5 -12.94 -9.78 0.81
C PRO A 5 -11.83 -9.70 -0.24
N LYS A 6 -11.97 -10.42 -1.36
CA LYS A 6 -11.02 -10.36 -2.48
C LYS A 6 -10.97 -9.00 -3.17
N SER A 7 -12.10 -8.32 -3.28
CA SER A 7 -12.17 -6.99 -3.89
C SER A 7 -11.51 -5.95 -3.00
N GLU A 8 -11.69 -6.03 -1.69
CA GLU A 8 -11.00 -5.19 -0.71
C GLU A 8 -9.51 -5.50 -0.67
N ALA A 9 -9.12 -6.78 -0.70
CA ALA A 9 -7.71 -7.17 -0.78
C ALA A 9 -7.01 -6.51 -1.98
N ARG A 10 -7.60 -6.64 -3.18
CA ARG A 10 -7.05 -6.00 -4.39
C ARG A 10 -6.97 -4.48 -4.27
N ARG A 11 -7.98 -3.83 -3.68
CA ARG A 11 -7.97 -2.39 -3.46
C ARG A 11 -6.81 -1.96 -2.55
N TRP A 12 -6.59 -2.68 -1.44
CA TRP A 12 -5.49 -2.39 -0.52
C TRP A 12 -4.12 -2.64 -1.16
N LEU A 13 -3.97 -3.71 -1.93
CA LEU A 13 -2.71 -4.01 -2.65
C LEU A 13 -2.42 -2.97 -3.73
N LEU A 14 -3.43 -2.48 -4.46
CA LEU A 14 -3.25 -1.43 -5.45
C LEU A 14 -2.80 -0.12 -4.79
N GLN A 15 -3.42 0.25 -3.66
CA GLN A 15 -2.99 1.44 -2.91
C GLN A 15 -1.57 1.29 -2.37
N ALA A 16 -1.21 0.12 -1.86
CA ALA A 16 0.15 -0.17 -1.40
C ALA A 16 1.18 0.02 -2.52
N LYS A 17 0.85 -0.38 -3.75
CA LYS A 17 1.70 -0.18 -4.92
C LYS A 17 1.87 1.31 -5.23
N HIS A 18 0.79 2.08 -5.27
CA HIS A 18 0.88 3.52 -5.52
C HIS A 18 1.72 4.24 -4.45
N ASP A 19 1.54 3.90 -3.17
CA ASP A 19 2.35 4.47 -2.09
C ASP A 19 3.85 4.16 -2.27
N LEU A 20 4.19 2.97 -2.77
CA LEU A 20 5.59 2.61 -3.06
C LEU A 20 6.14 3.36 -4.28
N ASP A 21 5.34 3.52 -5.33
CA ASP A 21 5.72 4.29 -6.51
C ASP A 21 5.98 5.77 -6.13
N ASP A 22 5.12 6.36 -5.29
CA ASP A 22 5.30 7.71 -4.75
C ASP A 22 6.51 7.81 -3.80
N ALA A 23 6.81 6.74 -3.05
CA ALA A 23 8.01 6.69 -2.21
C ALA A 23 9.29 6.76 -3.05
N ASN A 24 9.33 6.03 -4.17
CA ASN A 24 10.46 6.07 -5.11
C ASN A 24 10.60 7.45 -5.76
N PHE A 25 9.49 8.05 -6.22
CA PHE A 25 9.50 9.42 -6.75
C PHE A 25 10.01 10.44 -5.71
N SER A 26 9.57 10.29 -4.45
CA SER A 26 10.03 11.14 -3.34
C SER A 26 11.51 10.95 -3.03
N LEU A 27 12.02 9.73 -3.15
CA LEU A 27 13.44 9.42 -2.98
C LEU A 27 14.29 10.11 -4.06
N GLU A 28 13.88 10.02 -5.32
CA GLU A 28 14.55 10.70 -6.45
C GLU A 28 14.56 12.21 -6.27
N GLY A 29 13.50 12.78 -5.68
CA GLY A 29 13.40 14.20 -5.35
C GLY A 29 14.08 14.62 -4.04
N GLU A 30 14.90 13.76 -3.43
CA GLU A 30 15.59 13.96 -2.15
C GLU A 30 14.66 14.31 -0.97
N ARG A 31 13.38 13.96 -1.06
CA ARG A 31 12.38 14.10 0.00
C ARG A 31 12.40 12.88 0.92
N PHE A 32 13.55 12.63 1.56
CA PHE A 32 13.83 11.38 2.27
C PHE A 32 12.82 11.05 3.38
N ASN A 33 12.37 12.05 4.14
CA ASN A 33 11.36 11.85 5.19
C ASN A 33 10.02 11.36 4.61
N LEU A 34 9.61 11.92 3.46
CA LEU A 34 8.39 11.51 2.76
C LEU A 34 8.54 10.12 2.14
N ALA A 35 9.70 9.81 1.54
CA ALA A 35 10.00 8.48 1.02
C ALA A 35 9.87 7.40 2.11
N CYS A 36 10.42 7.65 3.31
CA CYS A 36 10.27 6.75 4.45
C CYS A 36 8.80 6.59 4.90
N PHE A 37 8.07 7.70 5.02
CA PHE A 37 6.66 7.67 5.41
C PHE A 37 5.80 6.87 4.42
N LEU A 38 5.98 7.09 3.12
CA LEU A 38 5.25 6.39 2.07
C LEU A 38 5.64 4.90 2.01
N SER A 39 6.91 4.57 2.24
CA SER A 39 7.35 3.17 2.34
C SER A 39 6.68 2.42 3.51
N GLN A 40 6.55 3.07 4.67
CA GLN A 40 5.79 2.51 5.81
C GLN A 40 4.32 2.28 5.41
N GLN A 41 3.70 3.27 4.78
CA GLN A 41 2.31 3.20 4.34
C GLN A 41 2.07 2.08 3.32
N ALA A 42 2.99 1.91 2.37
CA ALA A 42 2.95 0.82 1.39
C ALA A 42 2.97 -0.54 2.11
N ALA A 43 3.89 -0.74 3.05
CA ALA A 43 4.01 -1.98 3.81
C ALA A 43 2.75 -2.31 4.64
N GLU A 44 2.21 -1.33 5.37
CA GLU A 44 0.99 -1.50 6.16
C GLU A 44 -0.21 -1.89 5.29
N LYS A 45 -0.38 -1.23 4.15
CA LYS A 45 -1.48 -1.52 3.23
C LYS A 45 -1.31 -2.86 2.53
N ALA A 46 -0.09 -3.24 2.20
CA ALA A 46 0.21 -4.55 1.61
C ALA A 46 -0.17 -5.68 2.57
N LEU A 47 0.24 -5.60 3.84
CA LEU A 47 -0.14 -6.56 4.88
C LEU A 47 -1.65 -6.63 5.07
N LYS A 48 -2.32 -5.48 5.12
CA LYS A 48 -3.78 -5.43 5.21
C LYS A 48 -4.47 -6.09 4.02
N GLY A 49 -3.98 -5.85 2.81
CA GLY A 49 -4.47 -6.48 1.59
C GLY A 49 -4.27 -8.00 1.60
N HIS A 50 -3.09 -8.46 1.99
CA HIS A 50 -2.76 -9.87 2.14
C HIS A 50 -3.70 -10.58 3.13
N SER A 51 -3.89 -10.02 4.32
CA SER A 51 -4.79 -10.59 5.32
C SER A 51 -6.24 -10.70 4.82
N ARG A 52 -6.73 -9.72 4.06
CA ARG A 52 -8.07 -9.78 3.45
C ARG A 52 -8.20 -10.82 2.34
N TYR A 53 -7.09 -11.13 1.66
CA TYR A 53 -7.06 -12.21 0.67
C TYR A 53 -7.03 -13.61 1.33
N ALA A 54 -6.33 -13.71 2.46
CA ALA A 54 -6.13 -14.96 3.20
C ALA A 54 -7.35 -15.41 4.02
N MET A 55 -8.32 -14.52 4.31
CA MET A 55 -9.60 -14.86 4.97
C MET A 55 -10.58 -15.64 4.05
N LYS A 56 -10.07 -16.54 3.20
CA LYS A 56 -10.89 -17.51 2.49
C LYS A 56 -11.34 -18.64 3.41
#